data_AF-A0A8C2A5B1-F1
#
_entry.id   AF-A0A8C2A5B1-F1
#
_cell.length_a   1.000
_cell.length_b   1.000
_cell.length_c   1.000
_cell.angle_alpha   90.00
_cell.angle_beta   90.00
_cell.angle_gamma   90.00
#
_symmetry.space_group_name_H-M   'P 1'
#
loop_
_entity.id
_entity.type
_entity.pdbx_description
1 polymer ?
#
loop_
_entity_poly.entity_id
_entity_poly.type
_entity_poly.pdbx_seq_one_letter_code
_entity_poly.pdbx_strand_id
1 'polypeptide(L)'
;MESYLFPFDSLICMLLGISFTVWFTLLLVFIIVPAIFGVSFGIRRLYMKSLIKLFEVSELMKKLSTSFNTLKPVSLEQEIQEMRRGSAEPEFDMSDIFYFCRRGVESIVDDEVTKRFTAEELESWNLLTRSNYNFHHISTRLTALWGMGVLIRYGFLLPLRVTLAFTGVGLLVVLTSIVGLFPNGRMKNYLSDKVHLMCYRICIRALTAIITYHDSENKPKNGGICVANHTSPIDVIILASDGCYAMVGQVHGGLMGVIQRAMVKACPHIWFERSEVKDRHLVAKRLSDHVADESKLPILIFPEGTCINNTSVMMFKKGSFEIGCTVYPVAIKYDPRFGDAFWNSSKFGMVNYLLHMMSSWAIVCSVWYLPPMSRMEGEDAVQFANRVKAAIARKGGLADLLWDGGLKRGKVKEVFKEEQQKLYSKVLVGSSEDRSRS
;
A
#
# COMPACT_ATOMS: atom_id res chain seq x y z
N MET A 1 46.24 4.00 -41.19
CA MET A 1 44.89 4.24 -40.65
C MET A 1 45.05 4.54 -39.17
N GLU A 2 45.51 5.75 -38.87
CA GLU A 2 45.69 6.24 -37.50
C GLU A 2 44.32 6.63 -36.95
N SER A 3 43.91 5.97 -35.87
CA SER A 3 42.68 6.34 -35.17
C SER A 3 42.94 7.63 -34.38
N TYR A 4 42.38 8.73 -34.87
CA TYR A 4 42.21 9.97 -34.11
C TYR A 4 41.28 9.68 -32.91
N LEU A 5 41.83 9.26 -31.77
CA LEU A 5 41.14 9.45 -30.48
C LEU A 5 41.31 10.92 -30.12
N PHE A 6 40.22 11.68 -30.07
CA PHE A 6 40.30 13.09 -29.70
C PHE A 6 40.75 13.20 -28.23
N PRO A 7 41.58 14.19 -27.86
CA PRO A 7 41.94 14.43 -26.46
C PRO A 7 40.71 14.71 -25.56
N PHE A 8 39.61 15.16 -26.16
CA PHE A 8 38.30 15.29 -25.50
C PHE A 8 37.70 13.94 -25.09
N ASP A 9 37.95 12.85 -25.81
CA ASP A 9 37.46 11.52 -25.42
C ASP A 9 38.18 11.03 -24.15
N SER A 10 39.47 11.34 -24.00
CA SER A 10 40.24 11.02 -22.79
C SER A 10 39.77 11.84 -21.59
N LEU A 11 39.54 13.15 -21.75
CA LEU A 11 39.06 14.01 -20.68
C LEU A 11 37.62 13.68 -20.27
N ILE A 12 36.72 13.46 -21.24
CA ILE A 12 35.33 13.06 -20.97
C ILE A 12 35.30 11.69 -20.28
N CYS A 13 36.06 10.70 -20.75
CA CYS A 13 36.17 9.40 -20.09
C CYS A 13 36.75 9.51 -18.68
N MET A 14 37.76 10.35 -18.46
CA MET A 14 38.31 10.61 -17.12
C MET A 14 37.28 11.29 -16.20
N LEU A 15 36.57 12.32 -16.67
CA LEU A 15 35.54 13.00 -15.90
C LEU A 15 34.35 12.09 -15.60
N LEU A 16 33.93 11.25 -16.55
CA LEU A 16 32.91 10.22 -16.35
C LEU A 16 33.39 9.17 -15.35
N GLY A 17 34.65 8.72 -15.43
CA GLY A 17 35.25 7.77 -14.51
C GLY A 17 35.34 8.31 -13.07
N ILE A 18 35.78 9.56 -12.91
CA ILE A 18 35.82 10.26 -11.61
C ILE A 18 34.40 10.43 -11.07
N SER A 19 33.46 10.91 -11.90
CA SER A 19 32.07 11.08 -11.52
C SER A 19 31.44 9.75 -11.07
N PHE A 20 31.67 8.67 -11.81
CA PHE A 20 31.22 7.32 -11.46
C PHE A 20 31.86 6.83 -10.15
N THR A 21 33.15 7.04 -9.97
CA THR A 21 33.88 6.62 -8.75
C THR A 21 33.39 7.39 -7.52
N VAL A 22 33.24 8.71 -7.63
CA VAL A 22 32.69 9.56 -6.56
C VAL A 22 31.26 9.14 -6.24
N TRP A 23 30.42 8.96 -7.27
CA TRP A 23 29.04 8.49 -7.10
C TRP A 23 28.97 7.15 -6.38
N PHE A 24 29.74 6.16 -6.82
CA PHE A 24 29.79 4.83 -6.20
C PHE A 24 30.31 4.89 -4.76
N THR A 25 31.33 5.71 -4.50
CA THR A 25 31.89 5.90 -3.15
C THR A 25 30.84 6.53 -2.23
N LEU A 26 30.11 7.54 -2.69
CA LEU A 26 29.02 8.17 -1.93
C LEU A 26 27.88 7.17 -1.67
N LEU A 27 27.49 6.37 -2.66
CA LEU A 27 26.51 5.30 -2.50
C LEU A 27 26.96 4.29 -1.43
N LEU A 28 28.21 3.85 -1.51
CA LEU A 28 28.75 2.85 -0.61
C LEU A 28 28.81 3.38 0.83
N VAL A 29 29.41 4.54 1.04
CA VAL A 29 29.65 5.13 2.37
C VAL A 29 28.36 5.62 3.03
N PHE A 30 27.48 6.31 2.29
CA PHE A 30 26.32 6.96 2.89
C PHE A 30 25.03 6.13 2.82
N ILE A 31 24.98 5.09 1.99
CA ILE A 31 23.76 4.32 1.76
C ILE A 31 23.94 2.85 2.08
N ILE A 32 24.93 2.18 1.49
CA ILE A 32 25.14 0.72 1.65
C ILE A 32 25.67 0.39 3.05
N VAL A 33 26.74 1.05 3.50
CA VAL A 33 27.36 0.80 4.82
C VAL A 33 26.34 1.04 5.96
N PRO A 34 25.58 2.15 5.99
CA PRO A 34 24.55 2.33 7.01
C PRO A 34 23.38 1.34 6.87
N ALA A 35 23.12 0.80 5.67
CA ALA A 35 22.13 -0.27 5.50
C ALA A 35 22.53 -1.56 6.19
N ILE A 36 23.81 -1.93 6.05
CA ILE A 36 24.42 -3.11 6.69
C ILE A 36 24.31 -2.99 8.22
N PHE A 37 24.75 -1.86 8.78
CA PHE A 37 24.78 -1.66 10.23
C PHE A 37 23.47 -1.18 10.85
N GLY A 38 22.47 -0.80 10.03
CA GLY A 38 21.20 -0.26 10.53
C GLY A 38 21.31 1.14 11.14
N VAL A 39 22.37 1.88 10.83
CA VAL A 39 22.63 3.23 11.38
C VAL A 39 22.02 4.30 10.48
N SER A 40 21.65 5.45 11.06
CA SER A 40 21.19 6.63 10.33
C SER A 40 21.95 7.88 10.78
N PHE A 41 22.49 8.65 9.83
CA PHE A 41 23.24 9.88 10.08
C PHE A 41 22.36 11.10 10.45
N GLY A 42 21.09 10.92 10.82
CA GLY A 42 20.18 12.02 11.19
C GLY A 42 19.69 12.91 10.03
N ILE A 43 20.33 12.83 8.84
CA ILE A 43 19.97 13.56 7.60
C ILE A 43 18.48 13.40 7.27
N ARG A 44 17.92 12.22 7.52
CA ARG A 44 16.51 11.88 7.29
C ARG A 44 15.55 12.80 8.06
N ARG A 45 15.87 13.13 9.31
CA ARG A 45 15.02 14.00 10.15
C ARG A 45 15.05 15.44 9.66
N LEU A 46 16.24 15.92 9.26
CA LEU A 46 16.40 17.25 8.69
C LEU A 46 15.63 17.38 7.36
N TYR A 47 15.79 16.40 6.47
CA TYR A 47 15.08 16.34 5.19
C TYR A 47 13.55 16.40 5.37
N MET A 48 13.01 15.61 6.31
CA MET A 48 11.58 15.61 6.64
C MET A 48 11.09 16.97 7.13
N LYS A 49 11.79 17.59 8.08
CA LYS A 49 11.44 18.92 8.58
C LYS A 49 11.42 19.96 7.46
N SER A 50 12.39 19.91 6.56
CA SER A 50 12.45 20.79 5.39
C SER A 50 11.29 20.58 4.43
N LEU A 51 10.92 19.32 4.14
CA LEU A 51 9.78 19.02 3.26
C LEU A 51 8.44 19.48 3.86
N ILE A 52 8.21 19.23 5.15
CA ILE A 52 6.97 19.66 5.83
C ILE A 52 6.83 21.18 5.73
N LYS A 53 7.90 21.91 6.06
CA LYS A 53 7.92 23.37 5.97
C LYS A 53 7.67 23.86 4.54
N LEU A 54 8.21 23.17 3.53
CA LEU A 54 7.96 23.48 2.12
C LEU A 54 6.50 23.28 1.75
N PHE A 55 5.87 22.18 2.18
CA PHE A 55 4.47 21.89 1.90
C PHE A 55 3.55 22.92 2.56
N GLU A 56 3.77 23.25 3.83
CA GLU A 56 3.02 24.29 4.56
C GLU A 56 3.09 25.65 3.86
N VAL A 57 4.28 26.07 3.43
CA VAL A 57 4.47 27.32 2.68
C VAL A 57 3.74 27.27 1.33
N SER A 58 3.82 26.16 0.61
CA SER A 58 3.15 26.02 -0.68
C SER A 58 1.63 26.04 -0.57
N GLU A 59 1.08 25.48 0.52
CA GLU A 59 -0.34 25.50 0.81
C GLU A 59 -0.82 26.91 1.19
N LEU A 60 -0.05 27.62 2.02
CA LEU A 60 -0.34 29.02 2.35
C LEU A 60 -0.38 29.90 1.09
N MET A 61 0.60 29.72 0.18
CA MET A 61 0.62 30.42 -1.10
C MET A 61 -0.58 30.07 -1.99
N LYS A 62 -1.00 28.80 -2.00
CA LYS A 62 -2.20 28.34 -2.72
C LYS A 62 -3.46 29.03 -2.16
N LYS A 63 -3.66 28.99 -0.84
CA LYS A 63 -4.81 29.62 -0.16
C LYS A 63 -4.89 31.13 -0.42
N LEU A 64 -3.75 31.84 -0.34
CA LEU A 64 -3.69 33.26 -0.63
C LEU A 64 -4.09 33.59 -2.08
N SER A 65 -3.72 32.71 -3.01
CA SER A 65 -4.04 32.87 -4.44
C SER A 65 -5.49 32.50 -4.77
N THR A 66 -6.09 31.53 -4.07
CA THR A 66 -7.49 31.12 -4.27
C THR A 66 -8.48 31.98 -3.48
N SER A 67 -8.04 32.69 -2.43
CA SER A 67 -8.90 33.63 -1.67
C SER A 67 -9.46 34.78 -2.50
N PHE A 68 -8.97 35.00 -3.73
CA PHE A 68 -9.53 35.96 -4.68
C PHE A 68 -10.63 35.40 -5.59
N ASN A 69 -10.86 34.09 -5.59
CA ASN A 69 -11.84 33.43 -6.46
C ASN A 69 -12.51 32.25 -5.73
N THR A 70 -13.53 32.52 -4.91
CA THR A 70 -14.59 31.53 -4.61
C THR A 70 -15.81 32.25 -4.03
N LEU A 71 -16.87 32.33 -4.84
CA LEU A 71 -18.25 32.44 -4.38
C LEU A 71 -18.58 31.18 -3.56
N LYS A 72 -19.20 31.37 -2.39
CA LYS A 72 -19.69 30.26 -1.56
C LYS A 72 -20.84 29.54 -2.29
N PRO A 73 -20.91 28.19 -2.27
CA PRO A 73 -22.13 27.50 -2.63
C PRO A 73 -23.21 27.84 -1.61
N VAL A 74 -24.39 28.19 -2.13
CA VAL A 74 -25.63 28.43 -1.38
C VAL A 74 -26.04 27.13 -0.67
N SER A 75 -26.41 27.23 0.60
CA SER A 75 -26.79 26.10 1.44
C SER A 75 -28.12 25.50 0.98
N LEU A 76 -28.08 24.22 0.58
CA LEU A 76 -29.20 23.31 0.31
C LEU A 76 -30.14 23.08 1.53
N GLU A 77 -29.92 23.81 2.63
CA GLU A 77 -30.72 23.76 3.86
C GLU A 77 -32.01 24.57 3.76
N GLN A 78 -32.15 25.47 2.78
CA GLN A 78 -33.38 26.24 2.57
C GLN A 78 -34.44 25.54 1.69
N GLU A 79 -34.10 24.49 0.94
CA GLU A 79 -35.06 23.77 0.07
C GLU A 79 -35.71 22.55 0.74
N ILE A 80 -35.14 22.04 1.84
CA ILE A 80 -35.63 20.80 2.48
C ILE A 80 -36.85 21.04 3.39
N GLN A 81 -37.17 22.31 3.69
CA GLN A 81 -38.27 22.66 4.60
C GLN A 81 -39.65 22.78 3.91
N GLU A 82 -39.72 22.70 2.58
CA GLU A 82 -40.99 22.72 1.82
C GLU A 82 -41.55 21.33 1.46
N MET A 83 -40.78 20.24 1.59
CA MET A 83 -41.16 18.91 1.09
C MET A 83 -41.91 17.99 2.09
N ARG A 84 -42.33 18.48 3.26
CA ARG A 84 -43.10 17.66 4.22
C ARG A 84 -44.48 18.23 4.49
N ARG A 85 -45.41 17.95 3.58
CA ARG A 85 -46.84 17.89 3.87
C ARG A 85 -47.47 16.66 3.22
N GLY A 86 -47.55 15.61 4.03
CA GLY A 86 -48.72 14.73 4.18
C GLY A 86 -49.11 13.81 3.02
N SER A 87 -49.05 12.51 3.26
CA SER A 87 -50.23 11.65 3.14
C SER A 87 -50.03 10.41 4.03
N ALA A 88 -51.15 9.96 4.59
CA ALA A 88 -51.26 8.75 5.38
C ALA A 88 -51.97 7.73 4.49
N GLU A 89 -51.20 6.82 3.90
CA GLU A 89 -51.52 5.42 3.55
C GLU A 89 -50.44 4.87 2.58
N PRO A 90 -50.15 3.56 2.58
CA PRO A 90 -49.03 2.99 1.84
C PRO A 90 -49.41 2.68 0.38
N GLU A 91 -49.80 3.70 -0.37
CA GLU A 91 -49.95 3.62 -1.84
C GLU A 91 -48.84 4.41 -2.54
N PHE A 92 -48.38 3.89 -3.68
CA PHE A 92 -47.32 4.49 -4.48
C PHE A 92 -47.72 5.88 -5.00
N ASP A 93 -46.91 6.90 -4.69
CA ASP A 93 -47.06 8.26 -5.21
C ASP A 93 -45.93 8.57 -6.20
N MET A 94 -46.22 9.33 -7.27
CA MET A 94 -45.20 9.71 -8.26
C MET A 94 -44.04 10.51 -7.65
N SER A 95 -44.25 11.19 -6.52
CA SER A 95 -43.21 11.88 -5.75
C SER A 95 -42.19 10.94 -5.10
N ASP A 96 -42.52 9.65 -4.89
CA ASP A 96 -41.59 8.63 -4.38
C ASP A 96 -40.38 8.44 -5.31
N ILE A 97 -40.52 8.77 -6.60
CA ILE A 97 -39.40 8.76 -7.56
C ILE A 97 -38.26 9.67 -7.10
N PHE A 98 -38.57 10.83 -6.51
CA PHE A 98 -37.54 11.75 -6.00
C PHE A 98 -36.74 11.14 -4.85
N TYR A 99 -37.39 10.34 -4.00
CA TYR A 99 -36.68 9.59 -2.96
C TYR A 99 -35.68 8.61 -3.59
N PHE A 100 -36.08 7.80 -4.57
CA PHE A 100 -35.14 6.86 -5.22
C PHE A 100 -34.04 7.56 -6.01
N CYS A 101 -34.34 8.65 -6.72
CA CYS A 101 -33.34 9.47 -7.41
C CYS A 101 -32.32 10.03 -6.41
N ARG A 102 -32.79 10.60 -5.29
CA ARG A 102 -31.94 11.08 -4.21
C ARG A 102 -31.08 9.96 -3.63
N ARG A 103 -31.68 8.81 -3.29
CA ARG A 103 -30.94 7.63 -2.78
C ARG A 103 -29.90 7.11 -3.77
N GLY A 104 -30.20 7.15 -5.07
CA GLY A 104 -29.27 6.81 -6.14
C GLY A 104 -28.08 7.76 -6.19
N VAL A 105 -28.33 9.07 -6.13
CA VAL A 105 -27.27 10.10 -6.08
C VAL A 105 -26.45 9.97 -4.79
N GLU A 106 -27.10 9.83 -3.63
CA GLU A 106 -26.43 9.59 -2.34
C GLU A 106 -25.55 8.33 -2.41
N SER A 107 -26.00 7.24 -3.04
CA SER A 107 -25.20 6.01 -3.16
C SER A 107 -23.95 6.19 -4.05
N ILE A 108 -23.98 7.12 -5.01
CA ILE A 108 -22.82 7.49 -5.83
C ILE A 108 -21.89 8.41 -5.05
N VAL A 109 -22.46 9.41 -4.38
CA VAL A 109 -21.71 10.40 -3.59
C VAL A 109 -21.07 9.78 -2.35
N ASP A 110 -21.74 8.84 -1.69
CA ASP A 110 -21.27 8.15 -0.48
C ASP A 110 -20.74 6.74 -0.80
N ASP A 111 -20.25 6.51 -2.03
CA ASP A 111 -19.71 5.21 -2.43
C ASP A 111 -18.52 4.79 -1.53
N GLU A 112 -18.81 3.88 -0.60
CA GLU A 112 -17.86 3.38 0.38
C GLU A 112 -16.83 2.42 -0.21
N VAL A 113 -17.05 1.90 -1.43
CA VAL A 113 -16.31 0.79 -2.02
C VAL A 113 -15.39 1.27 -3.14
N THR A 114 -15.93 1.88 -4.21
CA THR A 114 -15.10 2.19 -5.39
C THR A 114 -14.06 3.27 -5.10
N LYS A 115 -14.39 4.23 -4.22
CA LYS A 115 -13.47 5.27 -3.74
C LYS A 115 -12.24 4.70 -3.03
N ARG A 116 -12.32 3.47 -2.51
CA ARG A 116 -11.19 2.81 -1.83
C ARG A 116 -10.20 2.20 -2.81
N PHE A 117 -10.54 2.17 -4.11
CA PHE A 117 -9.66 1.74 -5.20
C PHE A 117 -9.13 2.91 -6.04
N THR A 118 -9.31 4.15 -5.57
CA THR A 118 -8.73 5.36 -6.13
C THR A 118 -7.73 5.98 -5.15
N ALA A 119 -6.81 6.78 -5.70
CA ALA A 119 -5.88 7.56 -4.90
C ALA A 119 -6.63 8.40 -3.86
N GLU A 120 -6.10 8.51 -2.65
CA GLU A 120 -6.64 9.39 -1.63
C GLU A 120 -6.50 10.85 -2.08
N GLU A 121 -7.59 11.61 -2.03
CA GLU A 121 -7.56 13.04 -2.31
C GLU A 121 -6.95 13.79 -1.12
N LEU A 122 -5.90 14.57 -1.39
CA LEU A 122 -5.17 15.30 -0.35
C LEU A 122 -5.75 16.70 -0.17
N GLU A 123 -5.99 17.10 1.08
CA GLU A 123 -6.34 18.49 1.42
C GLU A 123 -5.18 19.45 1.13
N SER A 124 -3.94 19.03 1.42
CA SER A 124 -2.72 19.80 1.22
C SER A 124 -1.99 19.41 -0.07
N TRP A 125 -1.53 20.38 -0.85
CA TRP A 125 -0.77 20.10 -2.06
C TRP A 125 0.72 19.89 -1.78
N ASN A 126 1.26 18.74 -2.18
CA ASN A 126 2.65 18.32 -1.94
C ASN A 126 3.58 18.56 -3.15
N LEU A 127 3.22 19.50 -4.04
CA LEU A 127 3.95 19.80 -5.27
C LEU A 127 4.07 18.62 -6.26
N LEU A 128 3.27 17.57 -6.09
CA LEU A 128 3.11 16.51 -7.07
C LEU A 128 1.83 16.77 -7.87
N THR A 129 1.92 16.76 -9.19
CA THR A 129 0.76 16.96 -10.09
C THR A 129 -0.20 15.79 -10.06
N ARG A 130 0.31 14.57 -9.87
CA ARG A 130 -0.51 13.34 -9.84
C ARG A 130 -1.41 13.18 -8.60
N SER A 131 -1.19 13.97 -7.57
CA SER A 131 -2.02 13.99 -6.35
C SER A 131 -2.92 15.23 -6.29
N ASN A 132 -3.08 15.95 -7.41
CA ASN A 132 -3.98 17.08 -7.52
C ASN A 132 -4.68 17.04 -8.89
N TYR A 133 -5.94 16.59 -8.90
CA TYR A 133 -6.75 16.46 -10.11
C TYR A 133 -7.15 17.81 -10.74
N ASN A 134 -7.00 18.92 -10.01
CA ASN A 134 -7.39 20.27 -10.41
C ASN A 134 -6.18 21.21 -10.52
N PHE A 135 -5.09 20.78 -11.15
CA PHE A 135 -3.94 21.67 -11.40
C PHE A 135 -4.28 22.70 -12.49
N HIS A 136 -4.97 23.77 -12.10
CA HIS A 136 -5.00 25.02 -12.85
C HIS A 136 -3.79 25.85 -12.45
N HIS A 137 -3.20 26.62 -13.36
CA HIS A 137 -2.09 27.52 -13.05
C HIS A 137 -2.47 28.47 -11.90
N ILE A 138 -1.93 28.23 -10.70
CA ILE A 138 -2.35 28.97 -9.49
C ILE A 138 -1.57 30.29 -9.40
N SER A 139 -0.24 30.27 -9.46
CA SER A 139 0.59 31.48 -9.49
C SER A 139 1.99 31.21 -10.08
N THR A 140 2.65 32.24 -10.62
CA THR A 140 4.00 32.13 -11.22
C THR A 140 5.07 31.68 -10.22
N ARG A 141 5.02 32.20 -8.98
CA ARG A 141 5.94 31.81 -7.90
C ARG A 141 5.79 30.34 -7.53
N LEU A 142 4.54 29.87 -7.44
CA LEU A 142 4.24 28.49 -7.10
C LEU A 142 4.60 27.53 -8.25
N THR A 143 4.41 27.95 -9.50
CA THR A 143 4.86 27.23 -10.70
C THR A 143 6.39 27.11 -10.75
N ALA A 144 7.13 28.17 -10.37
CA ALA A 144 8.59 28.12 -10.28
C ALA A 144 9.09 27.14 -9.20
N LEU A 145 8.45 27.15 -8.01
CA LEU A 145 8.75 26.19 -6.94
C LEU A 145 8.45 24.75 -7.37
N TRP A 146 7.33 24.53 -8.06
CA TRP A 146 6.99 23.24 -8.63
C TRP A 146 8.03 22.79 -9.67
N GLY A 147 8.43 23.68 -10.59
CA GLY A 147 9.44 23.40 -11.62
C GLY A 147 10.79 23.03 -11.01
N MET A 148 11.23 23.76 -9.98
CA MET A 148 12.42 23.41 -9.20
C MET A 148 12.28 22.02 -8.56
N GLY A 149 11.12 21.70 -8.01
CA GLY A 149 10.83 20.38 -7.46
C GLY A 149 10.86 19.27 -8.51
N VAL A 150 10.43 19.53 -9.75
CA VAL A 150 10.56 18.60 -10.87
C VAL A 150 12.03 18.38 -11.21
N LEU A 151 12.84 19.43 -11.34
CA LEU A 151 14.27 19.32 -11.61
C LEU A 151 14.99 18.49 -10.54
N ILE A 152 14.71 18.74 -9.26
CA ILE A 152 15.30 17.98 -8.15
C ILE A 152 14.88 16.50 -8.21
N ARG A 153 13.58 16.23 -8.35
CA ARG A 153 13.04 14.86 -8.30
C ARG A 153 13.49 14.02 -9.49
N TYR A 154 13.44 14.55 -10.70
CA TYR A 154 13.75 13.78 -11.91
C TYR A 154 15.21 13.88 -12.34
N GLY A 155 15.89 15.00 -12.06
CA GLY A 155 17.30 15.19 -12.41
C GLY A 155 18.27 14.55 -11.42
N PHE A 156 17.92 14.47 -10.13
CA PHE A 156 18.84 13.99 -9.10
C PHE A 156 18.29 12.79 -8.30
N LEU A 157 17.09 12.91 -7.73
CA LEU A 157 16.57 11.86 -6.85
C LEU A 157 16.20 10.57 -7.60
N LEU A 158 15.52 10.68 -8.75
CA LEU A 158 15.08 9.51 -9.50
C LEU A 158 16.26 8.68 -10.04
N PRO A 159 17.29 9.25 -10.70
CA PRO A 159 18.46 8.48 -11.13
C PRO A 159 19.16 7.77 -9.96
N LEU A 160 19.36 8.48 -8.84
CA LEU A 160 19.92 7.92 -7.61
C LEU A 160 19.12 6.71 -7.12
N ARG A 161 17.80 6.86 -7.05
CA ARG A 161 16.89 5.81 -6.56
C ARG A 161 16.83 4.62 -7.51
N VAL A 162 16.85 4.87 -8.82
CA VAL A 162 16.91 3.81 -9.83
C VAL A 162 18.21 3.01 -9.67
N THR A 163 19.36 3.68 -9.54
CA THR A 163 20.64 2.99 -9.27
C THR A 163 20.55 2.14 -8.00
N LEU A 164 20.03 2.69 -6.90
CA LEU A 164 19.88 1.96 -5.64
C LEU A 164 18.94 0.77 -5.75
N ALA A 165 17.83 0.90 -6.49
CA ALA A 165 16.90 -0.20 -6.69
C ALA A 165 17.56 -1.35 -7.47
N PHE A 166 18.28 -1.04 -8.56
CA PHE A 166 19.04 -2.04 -9.31
C PHE A 166 20.13 -2.69 -8.48
N THR A 167 20.89 -1.91 -7.69
CA THR A 167 21.90 -2.46 -6.78
C THR A 167 21.27 -3.36 -5.71
N GLY A 168 20.20 -2.92 -5.05
CA GLY A 168 19.53 -3.67 -3.99
C GLY A 168 18.95 -5.00 -4.49
N VAL A 169 18.25 -4.97 -5.63
CA VAL A 169 17.68 -6.17 -6.26
C VAL A 169 18.77 -7.08 -6.83
N GLY A 170 19.80 -6.51 -7.48
CA GLY A 170 20.92 -7.27 -8.02
C GLY A 170 21.69 -8.00 -6.92
N LEU A 171 22.04 -7.31 -5.84
CA LEU A 171 22.65 -7.93 -4.66
C LEU A 171 21.76 -8.99 -4.03
N LEU A 172 20.44 -8.75 -3.96
CA LEU A 172 19.51 -9.75 -3.44
C LEU A 172 19.60 -11.04 -4.26
N VAL A 173 19.52 -10.96 -5.59
CA VAL A 173 19.57 -12.13 -6.48
C VAL A 173 20.91 -12.88 -6.36
N VAL A 174 22.02 -12.15 -6.39
CA VAL A 174 23.36 -12.75 -6.35
C VAL A 174 23.63 -13.38 -4.97
N LEU A 175 23.44 -12.63 -3.89
CA LEU A 175 23.80 -13.08 -2.55
C LEU A 175 22.88 -14.20 -2.06
N THR A 176 21.57 -14.16 -2.35
CA THR A 176 20.67 -15.27 -2.00
C THR A 176 21.00 -16.54 -2.79
N SER A 177 21.45 -16.41 -4.04
CA SER A 177 21.94 -17.56 -4.82
C SER A 177 23.20 -18.15 -4.21
N ILE A 178 24.13 -17.33 -3.71
CA ILE A 178 25.34 -17.78 -3.00
C ILE A 178 24.98 -18.45 -1.67
N VAL A 179 24.10 -17.84 -0.86
CA VAL A 179 23.61 -18.43 0.39
C VAL A 179 22.93 -19.78 0.14
N GLY A 180 22.27 -19.93 -1.01
CA GLY A 180 21.66 -21.18 -1.45
C GLY A 180 22.63 -22.36 -1.63
N LEU A 181 23.93 -22.10 -1.81
CA LEU A 181 24.96 -23.13 -1.94
C LEU A 181 25.34 -23.76 -0.60
N PHE A 182 25.00 -23.13 0.52
CA PHE A 182 25.28 -23.66 1.84
C PHE A 182 24.25 -24.75 2.23
N PRO A 183 24.67 -25.76 3.02
CA PRO A 183 23.75 -26.76 3.53
C PRO A 183 22.71 -26.13 4.46
N ASN A 184 21.52 -26.73 4.52
CA ASN A 184 20.46 -26.27 5.42
C ASN A 184 20.91 -26.38 6.88
N GLY A 185 20.80 -25.29 7.62
CA GLY A 185 21.25 -25.22 9.01
C GLY A 185 21.34 -23.79 9.51
N ARG A 186 21.81 -23.64 10.76
CA ARG A 186 21.85 -22.34 11.45
C ARG A 186 22.67 -21.28 10.70
N MET A 187 23.80 -21.66 10.11
CA MET A 187 24.66 -20.72 9.38
C MET A 187 23.98 -20.18 8.12
N LYS A 188 23.32 -21.05 7.33
CA LYS A 188 22.55 -20.64 6.16
C LYS A 188 21.43 -19.68 6.55
N ASN A 189 20.67 -20.00 7.60
CA ASN A 189 19.57 -19.16 8.07
C ASN A 189 20.09 -17.78 8.53
N TYR A 190 21.15 -17.76 9.34
CA TYR A 190 21.77 -16.51 9.81
C TYR A 190 22.25 -15.63 8.64
N LEU A 191 22.97 -16.21 7.67
CA LEU A 191 23.44 -15.48 6.50
C LEU A 191 22.27 -15.00 5.63
N SER A 192 21.26 -15.85 5.44
CA SER A 192 20.03 -15.51 4.71
C SER A 192 19.36 -14.30 5.32
N ASP A 193 19.16 -14.27 6.64
CA ASP A 193 18.51 -13.15 7.33
C ASP A 193 19.30 -11.85 7.16
N LYS A 194 20.63 -11.89 7.30
CA LYS A 194 21.49 -10.72 7.12
C LYS A 194 21.46 -10.18 5.68
N VAL A 195 21.55 -11.07 4.69
CA VAL A 195 21.49 -10.70 3.27
C VAL A 195 20.15 -10.08 2.93
N HIS A 196 19.04 -10.73 3.33
CA HIS A 196 17.70 -10.24 3.08
C HIS A 196 17.49 -8.85 3.72
N LEU A 197 17.77 -8.71 5.02
CA LEU A 197 17.64 -7.42 5.72
C LEU A 197 18.44 -6.32 5.05
N MET A 198 19.70 -6.57 4.71
CA MET A 198 20.56 -5.60 4.03
C MET A 198 19.94 -5.17 2.69
N CYS A 199 19.56 -6.12 1.84
CA CYS A 199 19.00 -5.85 0.52
C CYS A 199 17.66 -5.12 0.60
N TYR A 200 16.74 -5.53 1.49
CA TYR A 200 15.48 -4.83 1.69
C TYR A 200 15.67 -3.40 2.20
N ARG A 201 16.63 -3.19 3.11
CA ARG A 201 17.00 -1.85 3.60
C ARG A 201 17.60 -0.97 2.50
N ILE A 202 18.31 -1.53 1.51
CA ILE A 202 18.76 -0.79 0.33
C ILE A 202 17.57 -0.43 -0.55
N CYS A 203 16.66 -1.38 -0.83
CA CYS A 203 15.45 -1.15 -1.62
C CYS A 203 14.53 -0.09 -0.99
N ILE A 204 14.38 -0.08 0.34
CA ILE A 204 13.64 0.96 1.08
C ILE A 204 14.30 2.33 0.94
N ARG A 205 15.64 2.41 0.96
CA ARG A 205 16.37 3.66 0.69
C ARG A 205 16.17 4.15 -0.75
N ALA A 206 16.04 3.24 -1.73
CA ALA A 206 15.66 3.57 -3.10
C ALA A 206 14.27 4.21 -3.20
N LEU A 207 13.37 3.98 -2.24
CA LEU A 207 12.09 4.68 -2.15
C LEU A 207 12.14 5.94 -1.29
N THR A 208 13.29 6.23 -0.66
CA THR A 208 13.40 7.20 0.44
C THR A 208 12.30 6.95 1.47
N ALA A 209 12.16 5.68 1.85
CA ALA A 209 11.11 5.27 2.74
C ALA A 209 11.42 5.62 4.21
N ILE A 210 10.46 6.36 4.72
CA ILE A 210 10.15 7.00 5.98
C ILE A 210 9.58 6.16 7.12
N ILE A 211 10.08 4.97 7.40
CA ILE A 211 9.34 4.04 8.27
C ILE A 211 9.56 4.32 9.77
N THR A 212 8.48 4.41 10.54
CA THR A 212 8.49 4.43 12.01
C THR A 212 7.87 3.14 12.53
N TYR A 213 8.66 2.33 13.24
CA TYR A 213 8.18 1.08 13.83
C TYR A 213 7.80 1.31 15.29
N HIS A 214 6.64 0.79 15.67
CA HIS A 214 6.07 0.89 17.01
C HIS A 214 5.86 -0.51 17.58
N ASP A 215 5.97 -0.63 18.91
CA ASP A 215 5.58 -1.82 19.67
C ASP A 215 6.37 -3.09 19.22
N SER A 216 7.68 -2.95 19.01
CA SER A 216 8.58 -3.97 18.44
C SER A 216 8.66 -5.28 19.25
N GLU A 217 8.27 -5.27 20.51
CA GLU A 217 8.11 -6.45 21.35
C GLU A 217 7.09 -7.46 20.79
N ASN A 218 6.12 -6.98 19.99
CA ASN A 218 5.08 -7.80 19.37
C ASN A 218 5.45 -8.29 17.97
N LYS A 219 6.72 -8.18 17.57
CA LYS A 219 7.16 -8.63 16.24
C LYS A 219 6.80 -10.10 15.98
N PRO A 220 6.42 -10.44 14.73
CA PRO A 220 6.09 -11.80 14.34
C PRO A 220 7.23 -12.77 14.65
N LYS A 221 6.87 -13.93 15.21
CA LYS A 221 7.81 -15.01 15.54
C LYS A 221 7.54 -16.22 14.65
N ASN A 222 8.56 -17.05 14.47
CA ASN A 222 8.45 -18.34 13.80
C ASN A 222 7.29 -19.16 14.40
N GLY A 223 6.70 -20.04 13.60
CA GLY A 223 5.50 -20.78 14.01
C GLY A 223 4.21 -19.95 14.01
N GLY A 224 4.19 -18.79 13.34
CA GLY A 224 3.00 -17.97 13.21
C GLY A 224 2.90 -17.21 11.89
N ILE A 225 1.81 -16.46 11.76
CA ILE A 225 1.47 -15.70 10.55
C ILE A 225 1.37 -14.22 10.87
N CYS A 226 2.19 -13.41 10.22
CA CYS A 226 2.06 -11.96 10.17
C CYS A 226 0.93 -11.57 9.21
N VAL A 227 -0.06 -10.86 9.72
CA VAL A 227 -1.19 -10.35 8.95
C VAL A 227 -1.15 -8.83 8.96
N ALA A 228 -1.20 -8.20 7.78
CA ALA A 228 -1.22 -6.74 7.65
C ALA A 228 -2.29 -6.25 6.68
N ASN A 229 -2.74 -5.01 6.87
CA ASN A 229 -3.45 -4.29 5.80
C ASN A 229 -2.52 -4.01 4.62
N HIS A 230 -3.09 -3.86 3.42
CA HIS A 230 -2.34 -3.85 2.17
C HIS A 230 -2.70 -2.65 1.29
N THR A 231 -1.78 -1.68 1.24
CA THR A 231 -1.92 -0.50 0.38
C THR A 231 -1.07 -0.58 -0.88
N SER A 232 0.05 -1.30 -0.82
CA SER A 232 1.02 -1.35 -1.89
C SER A 232 1.85 -2.64 -1.91
N PRO A 233 2.32 -3.09 -3.08
CA PRO A 233 3.36 -4.12 -3.18
C PRO A 233 4.63 -3.80 -2.36
N ILE A 234 4.94 -2.52 -2.13
CA ILE A 234 6.10 -2.13 -1.33
C ILE A 234 5.90 -2.40 0.17
N ASP A 235 4.68 -2.69 0.63
CA ASP A 235 4.40 -3.11 2.02
C ASP A 235 5.25 -4.32 2.42
N VAL A 236 5.49 -5.22 1.46
CA VAL A 236 6.37 -6.40 1.64
C VAL A 236 7.76 -5.97 2.06
N ILE A 237 8.40 -5.05 1.33
CA ILE A 237 9.77 -4.62 1.64
C ILE A 237 9.82 -3.66 2.83
N ILE A 238 8.73 -2.94 3.12
CA ILE A 238 8.60 -2.11 4.33
C ILE A 238 8.66 -2.99 5.58
N LEU A 239 7.83 -4.03 5.65
CA LEU A 239 7.88 -5.00 6.75
C LEU A 239 9.21 -5.77 6.74
N ALA A 240 9.65 -6.25 5.57
CA ALA A 240 10.82 -7.10 5.46
C ALA A 240 12.16 -6.39 5.77
N SER A 241 12.17 -5.06 5.83
CA SER A 241 13.34 -4.27 6.24
C SER A 241 13.59 -4.22 7.75
N ASP A 242 12.62 -4.66 8.56
CA ASP A 242 12.68 -4.69 10.03
C ASP A 242 12.48 -6.10 10.63
N GLY A 243 12.23 -7.10 9.79
CA GLY A 243 12.19 -8.52 10.13
C GLY A 243 12.19 -9.39 8.87
N CYS A 244 12.58 -10.66 8.95
CA CYS A 244 12.54 -11.57 7.80
C CYS A 244 11.24 -12.38 7.79
N TYR A 245 10.67 -12.60 6.60
CA TYR A 245 9.37 -13.26 6.43
C TYR A 245 9.41 -14.27 5.29
N ALA A 246 8.71 -15.38 5.47
CA ALA A 246 8.33 -16.25 4.38
C ALA A 246 7.12 -15.66 3.64
N MET A 247 7.37 -15.07 2.48
CA MET A 247 6.30 -14.57 1.61
C MET A 247 5.46 -15.69 0.98
N VAL A 248 4.19 -15.38 0.74
CA VAL A 248 3.23 -16.22 0.00
C VAL A 248 2.79 -15.47 -1.25
N GLY A 249 2.75 -16.15 -2.40
CA GLY A 249 2.20 -15.54 -3.60
C GLY A 249 2.10 -16.47 -4.79
N GLN A 250 1.68 -15.93 -5.94
CA GLN A 250 1.66 -16.68 -7.19
C GLN A 250 3.07 -16.76 -7.80
N VAL A 251 3.39 -17.84 -8.52
CA VAL A 251 4.58 -17.90 -9.38
C VAL A 251 4.43 -16.90 -10.53
N HIS A 252 5.51 -16.15 -10.80
CA HIS A 252 5.60 -15.19 -11.90
C HIS A 252 6.73 -15.56 -12.88
N GLY A 253 6.58 -15.14 -14.14
CA GLY A 253 7.64 -15.19 -15.14
C GLY A 253 8.54 -13.94 -15.13
N GLY A 254 9.40 -13.82 -16.15
CA GLY A 254 10.25 -12.65 -16.36
C GLY A 254 11.19 -12.32 -15.19
N LEU A 255 11.43 -11.02 -14.97
CA LEU A 255 12.31 -10.53 -13.90
C LEU A 255 11.81 -10.94 -12.50
N MET A 256 10.50 -10.86 -12.25
CA MET A 256 9.93 -11.29 -10.97
C MET A 256 10.16 -12.78 -10.70
N GLY A 257 10.06 -13.63 -11.73
CA GLY A 257 10.38 -15.04 -11.61
C GLY A 257 11.85 -15.30 -11.27
N VAL A 258 12.78 -14.52 -11.83
CA VAL A 258 14.22 -14.60 -11.48
C VAL A 258 14.43 -14.28 -10.01
N ILE A 259 13.82 -13.20 -9.52
CA ILE A 259 13.89 -12.77 -8.12
C ILE A 259 13.29 -13.87 -7.22
N GLN A 260 12.08 -14.36 -7.51
CA GLN A 260 11.42 -15.41 -6.73
C GLN A 260 12.30 -16.68 -6.64
N ARG A 261 12.87 -17.13 -7.76
CA ARG A 261 13.75 -18.31 -7.79
C ARG A 261 15.04 -18.10 -6.98
N ALA A 262 15.62 -16.91 -7.01
CA ALA A 262 16.81 -16.62 -6.22
C ALA A 262 16.51 -16.63 -4.72
N MET A 263 15.42 -15.99 -4.30
CA MET A 263 15.04 -15.90 -2.89
C MET A 263 14.71 -17.26 -2.27
N VAL A 264 14.04 -18.15 -3.01
CA VAL A 264 13.69 -19.50 -2.54
C VAL A 264 14.92 -20.35 -2.17
N LYS A 265 16.07 -20.09 -2.81
CA LYS A 265 17.31 -20.82 -2.50
C LYS A 265 17.82 -20.52 -1.08
N ALA A 266 17.56 -19.32 -0.58
CA ALA A 266 18.04 -18.85 0.72
C ALA A 266 16.97 -18.92 1.82
N CYS A 267 15.69 -18.80 1.49
CA CYS A 267 14.57 -18.85 2.42
C CYS A 267 13.38 -19.60 1.80
N PRO A 268 12.69 -20.50 2.54
CA PRO A 268 11.57 -21.28 2.03
C PRO A 268 10.29 -20.43 1.85
N HIS A 269 10.26 -19.59 0.80
CA HIS A 269 9.05 -18.89 0.37
C HIS A 269 8.02 -19.83 -0.25
N ILE A 270 6.74 -19.50 -0.11
CA ILE A 270 5.63 -20.34 -0.59
C ILE A 270 5.07 -19.72 -1.86
N TRP A 271 5.38 -20.30 -3.01
CA TRP A 271 4.83 -19.87 -4.30
C TRP A 271 3.86 -20.92 -4.84
N PHE A 272 2.66 -20.46 -5.23
CA PHE A 272 1.63 -21.31 -5.79
C PHE A 272 1.51 -21.10 -7.29
N GLU A 273 1.29 -22.19 -8.02
CA GLU A 273 0.84 -22.08 -9.41
C GLU A 273 -0.61 -21.58 -9.48
N ARG A 274 -0.98 -20.93 -10.58
CA ARG A 274 -2.32 -20.34 -10.75
C ARG A 274 -3.44 -21.39 -10.64
N SER A 275 -3.17 -22.63 -11.03
CA SER A 275 -4.06 -23.79 -10.86
C SER A 275 -4.23 -24.16 -9.38
N GLU A 276 -3.13 -24.25 -8.64
CA GLU A 276 -3.08 -24.64 -7.23
C GLU A 276 -3.80 -23.65 -6.31
N VAL A 277 -3.78 -22.35 -6.62
CA VAL A 277 -4.47 -21.32 -5.81
C VAL A 277 -5.98 -21.57 -5.70
N LYS A 278 -6.56 -22.32 -6.64
CA LYS A 278 -7.98 -22.69 -6.61
C LYS A 278 -8.27 -23.81 -5.59
N ASP A 279 -7.28 -24.63 -5.26
CA ASP A 279 -7.39 -25.69 -4.28
C ASP A 279 -7.11 -25.15 -2.87
N ARG A 280 -8.20 -24.81 -2.17
CA ARG A 280 -8.13 -24.28 -0.81
C ARG A 280 -7.51 -25.26 0.17
N HIS A 281 -7.70 -26.56 -0.02
CA HIS A 281 -7.18 -27.58 0.89
C HIS A 281 -5.67 -27.69 0.76
N LEU A 282 -5.16 -27.70 -0.49
CA LEU A 282 -3.72 -27.68 -0.75
C LEU A 282 -3.05 -26.43 -0.16
N VAL A 283 -3.65 -25.25 -0.35
CA VAL A 283 -3.14 -23.99 0.21
C VAL A 283 -3.09 -24.06 1.73
N ALA A 284 -4.19 -24.45 2.39
CA ALA A 284 -4.25 -24.56 3.84
C ALA A 284 -3.21 -25.56 4.38
N LYS A 285 -3.06 -26.71 3.72
CA LYS A 285 -2.07 -27.73 4.11
C LYS A 285 -0.65 -27.19 4.03
N ARG A 286 -0.24 -26.56 2.91
CA ARG A 286 1.12 -26.00 2.78
C ARG A 286 1.42 -24.91 3.81
N LEU A 287 0.44 -24.06 4.11
CA LEU A 287 0.60 -23.05 5.15
C LEU A 287 0.71 -23.69 6.54
N SER A 288 -0.10 -24.70 6.85
CA SER A 288 -0.03 -25.46 8.10
C SER A 288 1.31 -26.18 8.27
N ASP A 289 1.79 -26.87 7.23
CA ASP A 289 3.08 -27.57 7.25
C ASP A 289 4.27 -26.61 7.42
N HIS A 290 4.16 -25.39 6.88
CA HIS A 290 5.18 -24.36 7.08
C HIS A 290 5.17 -23.81 8.50
N VAL A 291 3.98 -23.52 9.04
CA VAL A 291 3.82 -23.01 10.40
C VAL A 291 4.24 -24.05 11.46
N ALA A 292 4.00 -25.34 11.22
CA ALA A 292 4.42 -26.40 12.13
C ALA A 292 5.96 -26.53 12.26
N ASP A 293 6.72 -25.99 11.31
CA ASP A 293 8.18 -25.98 11.33
C ASP A 293 8.70 -24.64 11.88
N GLU A 294 8.95 -24.60 13.19
CA GLU A 294 9.46 -23.41 13.89
C GLU A 294 10.87 -22.98 13.45
N SER A 295 11.57 -23.78 12.64
CA SER A 295 12.84 -23.36 12.05
C SER A 295 12.65 -22.38 10.88
N LYS A 296 11.44 -22.31 10.32
CA LYS A 296 11.09 -21.42 9.21
C LYS A 296 10.60 -20.06 9.71
N LEU A 297 10.89 -19.04 8.90
CA LEU A 297 10.45 -17.67 9.15
C LEU A 297 8.91 -17.57 9.21
N PRO A 298 8.36 -16.61 9.99
CA PRO A 298 6.92 -16.35 10.00
C PRO A 298 6.41 -16.04 8.61
N ILE A 299 5.19 -16.48 8.32
CA ILE A 299 4.55 -16.23 7.04
C ILE A 299 4.03 -14.80 7.01
N LEU A 300 4.27 -14.06 5.93
CA LEU A 300 3.64 -12.75 5.71
C LEU A 300 2.45 -12.89 4.74
N ILE A 301 1.26 -12.49 5.19
CA ILE A 301 0.02 -12.52 4.42
C ILE A 301 -0.70 -11.17 4.50
N PHE A 302 -1.20 -10.74 3.34
CA PHE A 302 -2.10 -9.59 3.18
C PHE A 302 -3.51 -10.10 2.85
N PRO A 303 -4.34 -10.41 3.85
CA PRO A 303 -5.59 -11.16 3.65
C PRO A 303 -6.68 -10.37 2.94
N GLU A 304 -6.50 -9.08 2.64
CA GLU A 304 -7.40 -8.32 1.76
C GLU A 304 -7.42 -8.88 0.33
N GLY A 305 -6.32 -9.53 -0.10
CA GLY A 305 -6.19 -10.13 -1.43
C GLY A 305 -6.05 -9.12 -2.59
N THR A 306 -6.00 -7.83 -2.29
CA THR A 306 -5.72 -6.74 -3.22
C THR A 306 -5.17 -5.54 -2.45
N CYS A 307 -4.51 -4.62 -3.14
CA CYS A 307 -4.18 -3.32 -2.58
C CYS A 307 -5.44 -2.45 -2.48
N ILE A 308 -5.62 -1.81 -1.32
CA ILE A 308 -6.67 -0.85 -0.97
C ILE A 308 -6.01 0.48 -0.63
N ASN A 309 -6.66 1.60 -0.93
CA ASN A 309 -6.08 2.89 -0.59
C ASN A 309 -5.92 3.06 0.94
N ASN A 310 -5.13 4.04 1.33
CA ASN A 310 -4.67 4.26 2.70
C ASN A 310 -5.76 4.74 3.69
N THR A 311 -7.05 4.55 3.37
CA THR A 311 -8.18 5.09 4.16
C THR A 311 -9.02 4.02 4.85
N SER A 312 -8.94 2.77 4.40
CA SER A 312 -9.79 1.67 4.88
C SER A 312 -9.08 0.33 4.85
N VAL A 313 -9.61 -0.64 5.58
CA VAL A 313 -9.26 -2.05 5.48
C VAL A 313 -10.49 -2.81 4.98
N MET A 314 -10.34 -3.59 3.91
CA MET A 314 -11.41 -4.42 3.36
C MET A 314 -11.55 -5.74 4.11
N MET A 315 -12.59 -6.51 3.77
CA MET A 315 -12.82 -7.84 4.32
C MET A 315 -11.59 -8.74 4.14
N PHE A 316 -11.15 -9.33 5.24
CA PHE A 316 -10.08 -10.32 5.24
C PHE A 316 -10.60 -11.68 4.78
N LYS A 317 -9.85 -12.32 3.87
CA LYS A 317 -10.11 -13.69 3.45
C LYS A 317 -9.80 -14.65 4.61
N LYS A 318 -10.76 -15.52 4.93
CA LYS A 318 -10.66 -16.45 6.08
C LYS A 318 -9.56 -17.51 6.00
N GLY A 319 -9.00 -17.80 4.82
CA GLY A 319 -8.13 -18.98 4.61
C GLY A 319 -6.90 -19.04 5.53
N SER A 320 -6.25 -17.91 5.81
CA SER A 320 -5.12 -17.86 6.75
C SER A 320 -5.52 -18.05 8.22
N PHE A 321 -6.81 -17.84 8.54
CA PHE A 321 -7.36 -17.92 9.89
C PHE A 321 -7.92 -19.31 10.22
N GLU A 322 -7.97 -20.22 9.24
CA GLU A 322 -8.38 -21.62 9.41
C GLU A 322 -7.25 -22.51 9.96
N ILE A 323 -5.99 -22.08 9.87
CA ILE A 323 -4.79 -22.87 10.23
C ILE A 323 -4.66 -23.12 11.73
N GLY A 324 -5.26 -22.25 12.57
CA GLY A 324 -5.25 -22.43 14.03
C GLY A 324 -3.94 -22.05 14.73
N CYS A 325 -3.07 -21.29 14.07
CA CYS A 325 -1.83 -20.78 14.66
C CYS A 325 -1.96 -19.34 15.21
N THR A 326 -0.93 -18.88 15.90
CA THR A 326 -0.83 -17.48 16.36
C THR A 326 -0.74 -16.54 15.16
N VAL A 327 -1.62 -15.54 15.13
CA VAL A 327 -1.62 -14.45 14.17
C VAL A 327 -0.97 -13.23 14.82
N TYR A 328 -0.05 -12.59 14.12
CA TYR A 328 0.59 -11.34 14.51
C TYR A 328 0.03 -10.21 13.66
N PRO A 329 -0.92 -9.41 14.18
CA PRO A 329 -1.52 -8.33 13.41
C PRO A 329 -0.56 -7.15 13.30
N VAL A 330 -0.52 -6.53 12.12
CA VAL A 330 0.31 -5.36 11.85
C VAL A 330 -0.52 -4.32 11.13
N ALA A 331 -0.53 -3.09 11.66
CA ALA A 331 -1.13 -1.95 10.98
C ALA A 331 -0.05 -1.14 10.27
N ILE A 332 -0.29 -0.81 9.00
CA ILE A 332 0.54 0.08 8.20
C ILE A 332 -0.32 1.29 7.84
N LYS A 333 0.16 2.50 8.15
CA LYS A 333 -0.48 3.75 7.73
C LYS A 333 0.55 4.63 7.05
N TYR A 334 0.28 4.99 5.80
CA TYR A 334 1.08 5.96 5.07
C TYR A 334 0.68 7.38 5.48
N ASP A 335 1.65 8.29 5.46
CA ASP A 335 1.41 9.71 5.59
C ASP A 335 1.23 10.31 4.18
N PRO A 336 -0.02 10.62 3.80
CA PRO A 336 -0.35 10.91 2.42
C PRO A 336 0.21 12.27 1.98
N ARG A 337 0.69 13.11 2.91
CA ARG A 337 1.37 14.39 2.63
C ARG A 337 2.63 14.22 1.77
N PHE A 338 3.33 13.09 1.87
CA PHE A 338 4.60 12.88 1.17
C PHE A 338 4.46 12.19 -0.20
N GLY A 339 3.31 11.57 -0.43
CA GLY A 339 2.97 10.89 -1.67
C GLY A 339 1.91 9.82 -1.42
N ASP A 340 1.15 9.51 -2.47
CA ASP A 340 0.22 8.39 -2.46
C ASP A 340 0.96 7.08 -2.74
N ALA A 341 0.94 6.16 -1.77
CA ALA A 341 1.54 4.84 -1.89
C ALA A 341 0.63 3.84 -2.59
N PHE A 342 -0.67 4.13 -2.74
CA PHE A 342 -1.64 3.18 -3.24
C PHE A 342 -1.30 2.67 -4.66
N TRP A 343 -1.30 1.34 -4.82
CA TRP A 343 -1.12 0.74 -6.13
C TRP A 343 -2.44 0.33 -6.78
N ASN A 344 -2.87 1.11 -7.77
CA ASN A 344 -3.93 0.69 -8.67
C ASN A 344 -3.39 -0.19 -9.81
N SER A 345 -3.38 -1.50 -9.58
CA SER A 345 -3.00 -2.52 -10.56
C SER A 345 -3.75 -2.45 -11.91
N SER A 346 -4.94 -1.85 -11.95
CA SER A 346 -5.72 -1.72 -13.19
C SER A 346 -5.29 -0.52 -14.04
N LYS A 347 -4.57 0.45 -13.44
CA LYS A 347 -4.07 1.66 -14.13
C LYS A 347 -2.57 1.58 -14.42
N PHE A 348 -1.79 1.00 -13.51
CA PHE A 348 -0.33 1.02 -13.58
C PHE A 348 0.27 -0.38 -13.45
N GLY A 349 1.15 -0.73 -14.38
CA GLY A 349 2.07 -1.85 -14.21
C GLY A 349 3.11 -1.58 -13.12
N MET A 350 3.74 -2.65 -12.60
CA MET A 350 4.68 -2.57 -11.47
C MET A 350 5.83 -1.59 -11.70
N VAL A 351 6.46 -1.62 -12.87
CA VAL A 351 7.61 -0.74 -13.17
C VAL A 351 7.19 0.73 -13.17
N ASN A 352 6.07 1.06 -13.84
CA ASN A 352 5.55 2.42 -13.86
C ASN A 352 5.19 2.89 -12.43
N TYR A 353 4.52 2.02 -11.66
CA TYR A 353 4.22 2.29 -10.26
C TYR A 353 5.47 2.56 -9.42
N LEU A 354 6.53 1.75 -9.57
CA LEU A 354 7.79 1.94 -8.84
C LEU A 354 8.49 3.24 -9.25
N LEU A 355 8.49 3.61 -10.53
CA LEU A 355 8.99 4.90 -10.99
C LEU A 355 8.19 6.07 -10.41
N HIS A 356 6.87 5.90 -10.24
CA HIS A 356 6.05 6.87 -9.52
C HIS A 356 6.50 6.99 -8.06
N MET A 357 6.66 5.88 -7.34
CA MET A 357 7.14 5.93 -5.95
C MET A 357 8.53 6.55 -5.82
N MET A 358 9.46 6.16 -6.69
CA MET A 358 10.83 6.70 -6.73
C MET A 358 10.89 8.17 -7.19
N SER A 359 9.84 8.71 -7.80
CA SER A 359 9.74 10.13 -8.15
C SER A 359 8.92 10.95 -7.14
N SER A 360 8.40 10.34 -6.06
CA SER A 360 7.79 11.07 -4.93
C SER A 360 8.86 11.82 -4.11
N TRP A 361 8.48 12.69 -3.19
CA TRP A 361 9.45 13.33 -2.29
C TRP A 361 10.04 12.31 -1.30
N ALA A 362 9.16 11.58 -0.63
CA ALA A 362 9.49 10.46 0.24
C ALA A 362 8.27 9.53 0.33
N ILE A 363 8.47 8.32 0.83
CA ILE A 363 7.35 7.43 1.18
C ILE A 363 7.33 7.30 2.70
N VAL A 364 6.43 7.98 3.37
CA VAL A 364 6.41 8.05 4.84
C VAL A 364 5.30 7.16 5.37
N CYS A 365 5.62 6.31 6.34
CA CYS A 365 4.62 5.46 6.98
C CYS A 365 5.01 5.08 8.40
N SER A 366 3.99 4.69 9.15
CA SER A 366 4.12 4.08 10.46
C SER A 366 3.65 2.63 10.39
N VAL A 367 4.38 1.77 11.10
CA VAL A 367 4.12 0.34 11.23
C VAL A 367 3.94 0.04 12.71
N TRP A 368 2.79 -0.47 13.08
CA TRP A 368 2.51 -0.91 14.46
C TRP A 368 2.42 -2.42 14.50
N TYR A 369 3.24 -3.05 15.32
CA TYR A 369 3.11 -4.46 15.66
C TYR A 369 2.11 -4.61 16.82
N LEU A 370 0.94 -5.18 16.55
CA LEU A 370 -0.09 -5.36 17.57
C LEU A 370 0.17 -6.66 18.37
N PRO A 371 -0.34 -6.76 19.61
CA PRO A 371 -0.25 -7.99 20.39
C PRO A 371 -0.71 -9.23 19.60
N PRO A 372 -0.02 -10.37 19.75
CA PRO A 372 -0.39 -11.60 19.06
C PRO A 372 -1.80 -12.05 19.44
N MET A 373 -2.52 -12.61 18.47
CA MET A 373 -3.89 -13.05 18.62
C MET A 373 -4.01 -14.52 18.21
N SER A 374 -4.69 -15.30 19.03
CA SER A 374 -5.11 -16.67 18.70
C SER A 374 -6.64 -16.74 18.66
N ARG A 375 -7.17 -17.75 17.98
CA ARG A 375 -8.62 -17.99 17.92
C ARG A 375 -9.16 -18.30 19.32
N MET A 376 -10.24 -17.64 19.70
CA MET A 376 -10.91 -17.85 21.00
C MET A 376 -11.77 -19.13 20.96
N GLU A 377 -12.15 -19.62 22.14
CA GLU A 377 -13.10 -20.72 22.25
C GLU A 377 -14.46 -20.31 21.66
N GLY A 378 -15.06 -21.16 20.83
CA GLY A 378 -16.31 -20.87 20.12
C GLY A 378 -16.20 -19.87 18.95
N GLU A 379 -15.03 -19.26 18.72
CA GLU A 379 -14.80 -18.34 17.61
C GLU A 379 -14.49 -19.11 16.31
N ASP A 380 -15.24 -18.84 15.24
CA ASP A 380 -14.94 -19.39 13.92
C ASP A 380 -13.84 -18.59 13.18
N ALA A 381 -13.37 -19.09 12.04
CA ALA A 381 -12.28 -18.44 11.29
C ALA A 381 -12.67 -17.06 10.72
N VAL A 382 -13.95 -16.82 10.43
CA VAL A 382 -14.45 -15.54 9.91
C VAL A 382 -14.54 -14.51 11.03
N GLN A 383 -15.07 -14.90 12.18
CA GLN A 383 -15.11 -14.09 13.39
C GLN A 383 -13.70 -13.69 13.83
N PHE A 384 -12.76 -14.65 13.82
CA PHE A 384 -11.36 -14.39 14.13
C PHE A 384 -10.72 -13.41 13.14
N ALA A 385 -10.93 -13.61 11.83
CA ALA A 385 -10.46 -12.69 10.80
C ALA A 385 -11.01 -11.27 10.99
N ASN A 386 -12.30 -11.14 11.33
CA ASN A 386 -12.94 -9.85 11.59
C ASN A 386 -12.39 -9.18 12.86
N ARG A 387 -12.12 -9.93 13.94
CA ARG A 387 -11.52 -9.38 15.16
C ARG A 387 -10.10 -8.86 14.90
N VAL A 388 -9.29 -9.61 14.15
CA VAL A 388 -7.94 -9.19 13.73
C VAL A 388 -7.99 -7.95 12.83
N LYS A 389 -8.88 -7.95 11.83
CA LYS A 389 -9.12 -6.81 10.95
C LYS A 389 -9.50 -5.55 11.73
N ALA A 390 -10.46 -5.66 12.65
CA ALA A 390 -10.93 -4.55 13.47
C ALA A 390 -9.81 -3.97 14.35
N ALA A 391 -8.92 -4.83 14.89
CA ALA A 391 -7.76 -4.38 15.65
C ALA A 391 -6.78 -3.57 14.78
N ILE A 392 -6.47 -4.07 13.58
CA ILE A 392 -5.62 -3.39 12.60
C ILE A 392 -6.23 -2.05 12.17
N ALA A 393 -7.52 -2.04 11.80
CA ALA A 393 -8.22 -0.86 11.35
C ALA A 393 -8.24 0.22 12.44
N ARG A 394 -8.55 -0.16 13.69
CA ARG A 394 -8.55 0.73 14.84
C ARG A 394 -7.17 1.34 15.11
N LYS A 395 -6.11 0.52 15.10
CA LYS A 395 -4.74 1.01 15.36
C LYS A 395 -4.25 1.92 14.24
N GLY A 396 -4.57 1.60 12.98
CA GLY A 396 -4.18 2.38 11.81
C GLY A 396 -5.03 3.63 11.55
N GLY A 397 -6.14 3.83 12.27
CA GLY A 397 -7.10 4.90 11.96
C GLY A 397 -7.69 4.73 10.56
N LEU A 398 -8.13 3.51 10.24
CA LEU A 398 -8.69 3.11 8.95
C LEU A 398 -10.17 2.72 9.13
N ALA A 399 -11.00 3.01 8.14
CA ALA A 399 -12.38 2.53 8.12
C ALA A 399 -12.41 1.00 8.01
N ASP A 400 -13.17 0.35 8.89
CA ASP A 400 -13.34 -1.11 8.90
C ASP A 400 -14.53 -1.50 8.00
N LEU A 401 -14.25 -2.01 6.80
CA LEU A 401 -15.28 -2.31 5.80
C LEU A 401 -15.57 -3.81 5.71
N LEU A 402 -16.85 -4.16 5.56
CA LEU A 402 -17.31 -5.54 5.39
C LEU A 402 -17.21 -6.04 3.95
N TRP A 403 -16.83 -5.16 3.03
CA TRP A 403 -16.83 -5.43 1.59
C TRP A 403 -15.61 -6.22 1.14
N ASP A 404 -15.81 -7.09 0.15
CA ASP A 404 -14.77 -7.89 -0.47
C ASP A 404 -13.95 -7.04 -1.47
N GLY A 405 -12.62 -7.04 -1.33
CA GLY A 405 -11.72 -6.34 -2.27
C GLY A 405 -11.85 -6.77 -3.73
N GLY A 406 -12.40 -7.96 -3.99
CA GLY A 406 -12.72 -8.47 -5.34
C GLY A 406 -13.74 -7.61 -6.10
N LEU A 407 -14.53 -6.79 -5.41
CA LEU A 407 -15.45 -5.82 -6.02
C LEU A 407 -14.72 -4.75 -6.86
N LYS A 408 -13.39 -4.63 -6.73
CA LYS A 408 -12.55 -3.85 -7.65
C LYS A 408 -12.73 -4.24 -9.12
N ARG A 409 -13.01 -5.51 -9.40
CA ARG A 409 -13.05 -6.09 -10.75
C ARG A 409 -14.33 -6.87 -11.03
N GLY A 410 -15.02 -7.32 -10.00
CA GLY A 410 -16.27 -8.07 -10.10
C GLY A 410 -17.50 -7.20 -9.82
N LYS A 411 -18.66 -7.65 -10.32
CA LYS A 411 -19.94 -7.09 -9.91
C LYS A 411 -20.33 -7.60 -8.52
N VAL A 412 -21.13 -6.81 -7.81
CA VAL A 412 -21.82 -7.27 -6.59
C VAL A 412 -22.65 -8.51 -6.92
N LYS A 413 -22.65 -9.50 -6.01
CA LYS A 413 -23.42 -10.74 -6.19
C LYS A 413 -24.91 -10.41 -6.32
N GLU A 414 -25.62 -11.15 -7.18
CA GLU A 414 -27.05 -10.91 -7.44
C GLU A 414 -27.89 -10.99 -6.16
N VAL A 415 -27.57 -11.90 -5.23
CA VAL A 415 -28.28 -12.02 -3.94
C VAL A 415 -28.34 -10.70 -3.15
N PHE A 416 -27.23 -9.95 -3.07
CA PHE A 416 -27.22 -8.67 -2.36
C PHE A 416 -28.05 -7.60 -3.09
N LYS A 417 -28.07 -7.64 -4.43
CA LYS A 417 -28.93 -6.76 -5.21
C LYS A 417 -30.40 -7.10 -5.00
N GLU A 418 -30.74 -8.39 -5.01
CA GLU A 418 -32.09 -8.87 -4.76
C GLU A 418 -32.57 -8.52 -3.35
N GLU A 419 -31.72 -8.62 -2.32
CA GLU A 419 -32.05 -8.18 -0.96
C GLU A 419 -32.36 -6.68 -0.90
N GLN A 420 -31.55 -5.85 -1.56
CA GLN A 420 -31.78 -4.41 -1.63
C GLN A 420 -33.04 -4.07 -2.44
N GLN A 421 -33.29 -4.77 -3.55
CA GLN A 421 -34.51 -4.65 -4.35
C GLN A 421 -35.76 -5.06 -3.55
N LYS A 422 -35.67 -6.13 -2.74
CA LYS A 422 -36.76 -6.52 -1.83
C LYS A 422 -37.04 -5.44 -0.80
N LEU A 423 -36.00 -4.79 -0.25
CA LEU A 423 -36.18 -3.68 0.68
C LEU A 423 -36.89 -2.50 0.01
N TYR A 424 -36.46 -2.10 -1.19
CA TYR A 424 -37.13 -1.04 -1.94
C TYR A 424 -38.55 -1.40 -2.34
N SER A 425 -38.81 -2.66 -2.71
CA SER A 425 -40.15 -3.14 -3.01
C SER A 425 -41.09 -3.03 -1.80
N LYS A 426 -40.61 -3.29 -0.57
CA LYS A 426 -41.41 -3.10 0.65
C LYS A 426 -41.84 -1.64 0.87
N VAL A 427 -41.01 -0.68 0.47
CA VAL A 427 -41.35 0.75 0.58
C VAL A 427 -42.51 1.10 -0.36
N LEU A 428 -42.53 0.52 -1.56
CA LEU A 428 -43.55 0.84 -2.58
C LEU A 428 -44.87 0.08 -2.41
N VAL A 429 -44.81 -1.13 -1.83
CA VAL A 429 -45.92 -2.09 -1.81
C VAL A 429 -46.54 -2.18 -0.40
N GLY A 430 -45.92 -1.57 0.62
CA GLY A 430 -46.29 -1.72 2.03
C GLY A 430 -45.91 -3.10 2.59
N SER A 431 -45.96 -3.26 3.91
CA SER A 431 -45.75 -4.57 4.54
C SER A 431 -47.01 -5.43 4.31
N SER A 432 -46.83 -6.73 4.06
CA SER A 432 -47.97 -7.67 3.93
C SER A 432 -48.81 -7.79 5.20
N GLU A 433 -48.29 -7.35 6.35
CA GLU A 433 -49.04 -7.29 7.61
C GLU A 433 -50.07 -6.15 7.61
N ASP A 434 -49.77 -5.02 6.95
CA ASP A 434 -50.69 -3.87 6.88
C ASP A 434 -51.90 -4.14 5.98
N ARG A 435 -51.77 -4.99 4.96
CA ARG A 435 -52.87 -5.37 4.06
C ARG A 435 -53.87 -6.34 4.67
N SER A 436 -53.56 -6.92 5.83
CA SER A 436 -54.46 -7.85 6.52
C SER A 436 -55.42 -7.16 7.50
N ARG A 437 -55.29 -5.83 7.64
CA ARG A 437 -56.09 -5.00 8.55
C ARG A 437 -56.99 -3.97 7.85
N SER A 438 -56.99 -3.95 6.51
CA SER A 438 -57.86 -3.09 5.68
C SER A 438 -59.11 -3.84 5.20
#